data_AF-F6Q762-F1
#
_entry.id   AF-F6Q762-F1
#
_cell.length_a   1.000
_cell.length_b   1.000
_cell.length_c   1.000
_cell.angle_alpha   90.00
_cell.angle_beta   90.00
_cell.angle_gamma   90.00
#
_symmetry.space_group_name_H-M   'P 1'
#
loop_
_entity.id
_entity.type
_entity.pdbx_description
1 polymer ?
#
loop_
_entity_poly.entity_id
_entity_poly.type
_entity_poly.pdbx_seq_one_letter_code
_entity_poly.pdbx_strand_id
1 'polypeptide(L)'
;DIKSNLKEAIVEFLINMIRTVIGGVIYCALLACVYIPLYCIGFLLIKKTLLVQKLRLWTKIGRTQAKLGLVSRRSRVSDVSQSSTEEEIDFLTHRSLAYLHRMTLWTPGEIVNTFLRKQKVPLISDKQLAYVIMSTVFAHSVAWDKERAMFRLLLEGFEDLFLFQGFYWDARHVLVSPDGKKIIIQVDGGNEFHSDDERHKADYDLAKLHVQVCLSYFAPGLSHNHVHFVFPSAVCVLGKKLLNRKGALYKLLSPHFRFTERINYQALRVGKATNNKRSLDRLFFLWQSFPVTKEQFLEGVARKCKKHYMDKG
;
A
#
# COMPACT_ATOMS: atom_id res chain seq x y z
N ASP A 1 -11.66 -33.88 -34.44
CA ASP A 1 -11.45 -32.91 -33.35
C ASP A 1 -11.08 -33.43 -31.97
N ILE A 2 -11.63 -34.53 -31.43
CA ILE A 2 -11.29 -35.00 -30.07
C ILE A 2 -9.79 -35.34 -29.88
N LYS A 3 -9.14 -35.94 -30.89
CA LYS A 3 -7.70 -36.26 -30.85
C LYS A 3 -6.79 -35.02 -30.92
N SER A 4 -7.25 -33.92 -31.52
CA SER A 4 -6.50 -32.65 -31.58
C SER A 4 -6.49 -31.98 -30.20
N ASN A 5 -7.66 -31.89 -29.57
CA ASN A 5 -7.83 -31.29 -28.24
C ASN A 5 -7.08 -32.08 -27.15
N LEU A 6 -7.00 -33.41 -27.26
CA LEU A 6 -6.21 -34.23 -26.32
C LEU A 6 -4.70 -33.98 -26.47
N LYS A 7 -4.21 -33.84 -27.70
CA LYS A 7 -2.80 -33.56 -27.96
C LYS A 7 -2.40 -32.18 -27.44
N GLU A 8 -3.25 -31.17 -27.64
CA GLU A 8 -3.05 -29.81 -27.10
C GLU A 8 -3.06 -29.81 -25.57
N ALA A 9 -4.01 -30.50 -24.94
CA ALA A 9 -4.07 -30.61 -23.47
C ALA A 9 -2.82 -31.29 -22.87
N ILE A 10 -2.31 -32.34 -23.52
CA ILE A 10 -1.07 -33.02 -23.09
C ILE A 10 0.14 -32.08 -23.24
N VAL A 11 0.24 -31.34 -24.33
CA VAL A 11 1.32 -30.38 -24.55
C VAL A 11 1.26 -29.26 -23.51
N GLU A 12 0.08 -28.71 -23.23
CA GLU A 12 -0.10 -27.69 -22.20
C GLU A 12 0.26 -28.20 -20.80
N PHE A 13 -0.14 -29.43 -20.48
CA PHE A 13 0.23 -30.11 -19.24
C PHE A 13 1.76 -30.25 -19.12
N LEU A 14 2.45 -30.74 -20.15
CA LEU A 14 3.90 -30.89 -20.17
C LEU A 14 4.62 -29.54 -20.04
N ILE A 15 4.15 -28.50 -20.74
CA ILE A 15 4.69 -27.14 -20.62
C ILE A 15 4.53 -26.61 -19.19
N ASN A 16 3.36 -26.80 -18.57
CA ASN A 16 3.11 -26.37 -17.20
C ASN A 16 3.95 -27.14 -16.18
N MET A 17 4.14 -28.44 -16.40
CA MET A 17 5.03 -29.28 -15.58
C MET A 17 6.47 -28.78 -15.66
N ILE A 18 7.00 -28.58 -16.87
CA ILE A 18 8.36 -28.06 -17.10
C ILE A 18 8.53 -26.68 -16.47
N ARG A 19 7.58 -25.75 -16.66
CA ARG A 19 7.59 -24.42 -16.02
C ARG A 19 7.55 -24.52 -14.49
N THR A 20 6.95 -25.55 -13.93
CA THR A 20 6.90 -25.75 -12.47
C THR A 20 8.23 -26.24 -11.94
N VAL A 21 8.87 -27.19 -12.61
CA VAL A 21 10.22 -27.65 -12.27
C VAL A 21 11.23 -26.51 -12.40
N ILE A 22 11.25 -25.79 -13.53
CA ILE A 22 12.13 -24.64 -13.76
C ILE A 22 11.90 -23.56 -12.69
N GLY A 23 10.63 -23.27 -12.38
CA GLY A 23 10.29 -22.30 -11.34
C GLY A 23 10.83 -22.70 -9.96
N GLY A 24 10.73 -23.98 -9.60
CA GLY A 24 11.32 -24.51 -8.37
C GLY A 24 12.83 -24.32 -8.32
N VAL A 25 13.54 -24.60 -9.42
CA VAL A 25 15.00 -24.42 -9.51
C VAL A 25 15.39 -22.95 -9.37
N ILE A 26 14.74 -22.05 -10.12
CA ILE A 26 15.01 -20.60 -10.04
C ILE A 26 14.69 -20.08 -8.63
N TYR A 27 13.57 -20.50 -8.04
CA TYR A 27 13.21 -20.13 -6.67
C TYR A 27 14.29 -20.54 -5.68
N CYS A 28 14.74 -21.81 -5.71
CA CYS A 28 15.78 -22.32 -4.83
C CYS A 28 17.11 -21.59 -5.04
N ALA A 29 17.48 -21.29 -6.28
CA ALA A 29 18.69 -20.54 -6.61
C ALA A 29 18.63 -19.10 -6.07
N LEU A 30 17.51 -18.38 -6.30
CA LEU A 30 17.31 -17.04 -5.74
C LEU A 30 17.32 -17.07 -4.21
N LEU A 31 16.66 -18.05 -3.61
CA LEU A 31 16.59 -18.19 -2.17
C LEU A 31 17.98 -18.41 -1.57
N ALA A 32 18.74 -19.40 -2.09
CA ALA A 32 20.05 -19.76 -1.58
C ALA A 32 21.12 -18.70 -1.85
N CYS A 33 21.17 -18.16 -3.08
CA CYS A 33 22.27 -17.28 -3.51
C CYS A 33 22.02 -15.80 -3.21
N VAL A 34 20.77 -15.38 -3.04
CA VAL A 34 20.41 -13.96 -2.88
C VAL A 34 19.69 -13.73 -1.55
N TYR A 35 18.55 -14.36 -1.35
CA TYR A 35 17.65 -13.96 -0.26
C TYR A 35 18.05 -14.50 1.13
N ILE A 36 18.69 -15.66 1.23
CA ILE A 36 19.27 -16.16 2.49
C ILE A 36 20.47 -15.32 2.91
N PRO A 37 21.45 -14.99 2.04
CA PRO A 37 22.51 -14.04 2.38
C PRO A 37 21.96 -12.68 2.83
N LEU A 38 20.99 -12.12 2.10
CA LEU A 38 20.32 -10.87 2.49
C LEU A 38 19.56 -11.01 3.81
N TYR A 39 18.96 -12.16 4.09
CA TYR A 39 18.33 -12.47 5.38
C TYR A 39 19.35 -12.39 6.51
N CYS A 40 20.49 -13.07 6.37
CA CYS A 40 21.55 -13.06 7.38
C CYS A 40 22.07 -11.65 7.64
N ILE A 41 22.34 -10.88 6.58
CA ILE A 41 22.76 -9.48 6.69
C ILE A 41 21.69 -8.64 7.40
N GLY A 42 20.42 -8.75 6.96
CA GLY A 42 19.30 -8.04 7.55
C GLY A 42 19.09 -8.39 9.02
N PHE A 43 19.23 -9.66 9.38
CA PHE A 43 19.14 -10.14 10.76
C PHE A 43 20.24 -9.54 11.63
N LEU A 44 21.48 -9.57 11.16
CA LEU A 44 22.63 -8.97 11.87
C LEU A 44 22.45 -7.46 12.02
N LEU A 45 21.94 -6.77 11.00
CA LEU A 45 21.62 -5.34 11.09
C LEU A 45 20.53 -5.07 12.13
N ILE A 46 19.46 -5.86 12.17
CA ILE A 46 18.42 -5.76 13.20
C ILE A 46 19.03 -5.94 14.60
N LYS A 47 19.86 -6.96 14.80
CA LYS A 47 20.52 -7.23 16.10
C LYS A 47 21.47 -6.10 16.50
N LYS A 48 22.28 -5.60 15.56
CA LYS A 48 23.16 -4.45 15.77
C LYS A 48 22.35 -3.22 16.17
N THR A 49 21.30 -2.88 15.43
CA THR A 49 20.46 -1.72 15.76
C THR A 49 19.76 -1.90 17.11
N LEU A 50 19.26 -3.10 17.41
CA LEU A 50 18.63 -3.41 18.69
C LEU A 50 19.62 -3.21 19.85
N LEU A 51 20.86 -3.68 19.71
CA LEU A 51 21.92 -3.47 20.70
C LEU A 51 22.19 -1.98 20.92
N VAL A 52 22.34 -1.20 19.83
CA VAL A 52 22.55 0.25 19.91
C VAL A 52 21.39 0.94 20.64
N GLN A 53 20.14 0.58 20.35
CA GLN A 53 18.99 1.20 21.02
C GLN A 53 18.90 0.79 22.49
N LYS A 54 19.19 -0.47 22.83
CA LYS A 54 19.27 -0.91 24.24
C LYS A 54 20.36 -0.18 25.01
N LEU A 55 21.53 0.04 24.39
CA LEU A 55 22.59 0.84 24.98
C LEU A 55 22.15 2.29 25.22
N ARG A 56 21.48 2.94 24.25
CA ARG A 56 20.89 4.29 24.44
C ARG A 56 19.87 4.33 25.57
N LEU A 57 19.06 3.28 25.71
CA LEU A 57 18.09 3.18 26.79
C LEU A 57 18.78 3.08 28.16
N TRP A 58 19.86 2.28 28.24
CA TRP A 58 20.63 2.05 29.47
C TRP A 58 21.46 3.27 29.88
N THR A 59 22.26 3.82 28.97
CA THR A 59 23.12 4.99 29.25
C THR A 59 22.34 6.30 29.33
N LYS A 60 21.11 6.33 28.82
CA LYS A 60 20.28 7.53 28.59
C LYS A 60 20.86 8.51 27.57
N ILE A 61 22.07 8.29 27.07
CA ILE A 61 22.74 9.14 26.07
C ILE A 61 22.12 8.86 24.70
N GLY A 62 21.66 9.90 24.02
CA GLY A 62 21.03 9.79 22.70
C GLY A 62 19.66 9.08 22.71
N ARG A 63 19.05 8.91 23.89
CA ARG A 63 17.67 8.41 24.03
C ARG A 63 16.70 9.43 23.42
N THR A 64 15.75 8.93 22.64
CA THR A 64 14.73 9.73 21.98
C THR A 64 13.37 9.48 22.61
N GLN A 65 12.56 10.53 22.66
CA GLN A 65 11.15 10.45 23.01
C GLN A 65 10.29 10.70 21.77
N ALA A 66 9.08 10.14 21.80
CA ALA A 66 8.07 10.36 20.79
C ALA A 66 7.75 11.85 20.66
N LYS A 67 7.71 12.39 19.45
CA LYS A 67 7.33 13.79 19.23
C LYS A 67 6.38 13.92 18.03
N LEU A 68 5.44 14.83 18.18
CA LEU A 68 4.68 15.37 17.06
C LEU A 68 5.43 16.58 16.51
N GLY A 69 5.31 16.83 15.22
CA GLY A 69 5.85 17.99 14.55
C GLY A 69 5.21 18.18 13.19
N LEU A 70 5.43 19.35 12.60
CA LEU A 70 4.77 19.74 11.35
C LEU A 70 5.13 18.77 10.21
N VAL A 71 4.12 18.31 9.47
CA VAL A 71 4.28 17.49 8.26
C VAL A 71 4.53 18.38 7.04
N SER A 72 3.69 19.40 6.85
CA SER A 72 3.82 20.40 5.78
C SER A 72 3.68 21.82 6.33
N ARG A 73 4.48 22.74 5.78
CA ARG A 73 4.35 24.18 6.06
C ARG A 73 3.10 24.79 5.43
N ARG A 74 2.65 24.25 4.29
CA ARG A 74 1.48 24.72 3.54
C ARG A 74 0.20 24.23 4.22
N SER A 75 0.11 22.91 4.39
CA SER A 75 -0.99 22.25 5.09
C SER A 75 -0.57 22.00 6.54
N ARG A 76 -0.79 22.99 7.42
CA ARG A 76 -0.32 23.01 8.82
C ARG A 76 -0.93 21.91 9.67
N VAL A 77 -0.38 20.71 9.56
CA VAL A 77 -0.81 19.51 10.27
C VAL A 77 0.39 18.90 10.98
N SER A 78 0.18 18.46 12.22
CA SER A 78 1.21 17.83 13.05
C SER A 78 1.04 16.32 13.09
N ASP A 79 2.15 15.60 12.96
CA ASP A 79 2.23 14.14 13.01
C ASP A 79 3.61 13.71 13.57
N VAL A 80 3.87 12.41 13.72
CA VAL A 80 5.10 11.85 14.26
C VAL A 80 6.32 12.42 13.52
N SER A 81 7.09 13.20 14.26
CA SER A 81 8.37 13.77 13.81
C SER A 81 9.56 12.98 14.33
N GLN A 82 9.38 12.23 15.42
CA GLN A 82 10.41 11.42 16.04
C GLN A 82 9.80 10.20 16.72
N SER A 83 10.41 9.03 16.48
CA SER A 83 10.10 7.79 17.20
C SER A 83 10.96 7.67 18.47
N SER A 84 10.37 7.12 19.53
CA SER A 84 11.00 6.86 20.81
C SER A 84 11.91 5.64 20.72
N THR A 85 12.96 5.65 21.55
CA THR A 85 13.88 4.51 21.68
C THR A 85 13.17 3.24 22.13
N GLU A 86 12.17 3.37 23.02
CA GLU A 86 11.34 2.25 23.50
C GLU A 86 10.57 1.61 22.35
N GLU A 87 9.91 2.41 21.51
CA GLU A 87 9.17 1.91 20.35
C GLU A 87 10.09 1.26 19.32
N GLU A 88 11.29 1.81 19.09
CA GLU A 88 12.26 1.21 18.17
C GLU A 88 12.70 -0.18 18.65
N ILE A 89 12.99 -0.32 19.94
CA ILE A 89 13.35 -1.61 20.55
C ILE A 89 12.20 -2.60 20.40
N ASP A 90 10.98 -2.18 20.72
CA ASP A 90 9.78 -3.01 20.64
C ASP A 90 9.53 -3.48 19.20
N PHE A 91 9.62 -2.57 18.23
CA PHE A 91 9.45 -2.87 16.81
C PHE A 91 10.54 -3.82 16.27
N LEU A 92 11.81 -3.58 16.61
CA LEU A 92 12.92 -4.44 16.19
C LEU A 92 12.80 -5.84 16.77
N THR A 93 12.32 -5.96 18.00
CA THR A 93 12.17 -7.23 18.70
C THR A 93 11.01 -8.05 18.15
N HIS A 94 9.88 -7.41 17.86
CA HIS A 94 8.63 -8.12 17.61
C HIS A 94 8.11 -8.03 16.18
N ARG A 95 8.54 -7.05 15.37
CA ARG A 95 7.96 -6.80 14.05
C ARG A 95 8.97 -6.91 12.91
N SER A 96 10.20 -6.43 13.07
CA SER A 96 11.18 -6.37 11.97
C SER A 96 11.51 -7.75 11.37
N LEU A 97 11.59 -8.79 12.19
CA LEU A 97 11.87 -10.15 11.72
C LEU A 97 10.75 -10.70 10.82
N ALA A 98 9.49 -10.37 11.11
CA ALA A 98 8.36 -10.80 10.28
C ALA A 98 8.45 -10.19 8.87
N TYR A 99 8.85 -8.92 8.75
CA TYR A 99 9.10 -8.30 7.45
C TYR A 99 10.26 -8.97 6.73
N LEU A 100 11.36 -9.23 7.43
CA LEU A 100 12.53 -9.87 6.86
C LEU A 100 12.20 -11.28 6.34
N HIS A 101 11.52 -12.11 7.13
CA HIS A 101 11.05 -13.44 6.70
C HIS A 101 10.17 -13.37 5.46
N ARG A 102 9.20 -12.45 5.45
CA ARG A 102 8.31 -12.30 4.30
C ARG A 102 9.08 -11.90 3.04
N MET A 103 10.00 -10.94 3.14
CA MET A 103 10.82 -10.55 2.00
C MET A 103 11.73 -11.68 1.50
N THR A 104 12.26 -12.50 2.40
CA THR A 104 13.17 -13.61 2.08
C THR A 104 12.45 -14.77 1.40
N LEU A 105 11.25 -15.13 1.86
CA LEU A 105 10.54 -16.32 1.39
C LEU A 105 9.54 -16.02 0.27
N TRP A 106 8.86 -14.86 0.31
CA TRP A 106 7.78 -14.58 -0.64
C TRP A 106 8.25 -13.87 -1.90
N THR A 107 9.13 -12.88 -1.77
CA THR A 107 9.63 -12.11 -2.92
C THR A 107 10.24 -12.97 -4.03
N PRO A 108 11.09 -13.98 -3.75
CA PRO A 108 11.62 -14.83 -4.81
C PRO A 108 10.49 -15.60 -5.54
N GLY A 109 9.46 -16.04 -4.83
CA GLY A 109 8.30 -16.70 -5.41
C GLY A 109 7.53 -15.78 -6.36
N GLU A 110 7.28 -14.54 -5.97
CA GLU A 110 6.64 -13.53 -6.82
C GLU A 110 7.46 -13.20 -8.07
N ILE A 111 8.79 -13.07 -7.94
CA ILE A 111 9.70 -12.85 -9.08
C ILE A 111 9.66 -14.03 -10.04
N VAL A 112 9.71 -15.26 -9.54
CA VAL A 112 9.63 -16.48 -10.36
C VAL A 112 8.29 -16.55 -11.08
N ASN A 113 7.19 -16.27 -10.38
CA ASN A 113 5.85 -16.26 -10.97
C ASN A 113 5.72 -15.18 -12.04
N THR A 114 6.31 -14.00 -11.83
CA THR A 114 6.37 -12.93 -12.83
C THR A 114 7.20 -13.36 -14.05
N PHE A 115 8.42 -13.85 -13.84
CA PHE A 115 9.34 -14.26 -14.90
C PHE A 115 8.75 -15.38 -15.77
N LEU A 116 8.10 -16.36 -15.14
CA LEU A 116 7.45 -17.47 -15.84
C LEU A 116 6.06 -17.11 -16.36
N ARG A 117 5.64 -15.85 -16.25
CA ARG A 117 4.31 -15.35 -16.64
C ARG A 117 3.15 -16.17 -16.03
N LYS A 118 3.38 -16.72 -14.84
CA LYS A 118 2.36 -17.42 -14.04
C LYS A 118 1.49 -16.44 -13.27
N GLN A 119 2.01 -15.26 -12.95
CA GLN A 119 1.23 -14.20 -12.32
C GLN A 119 0.34 -13.51 -13.37
N LYS A 120 -0.81 -14.13 -13.64
CA LYS A 120 -1.91 -13.48 -14.33
C LYS A 120 -2.74 -12.80 -13.25
N VAL A 121 -2.79 -11.47 -13.26
CA VAL A 121 -3.78 -10.74 -12.45
C VAL A 121 -5.06 -10.75 -13.28
N PRO A 122 -6.05 -11.60 -12.96
CA PRO A 122 -7.30 -11.58 -13.71
C PRO A 122 -7.97 -10.22 -13.50
N LEU A 123 -8.71 -9.81 -14.53
CA LEU A 123 -9.63 -8.69 -14.40
C LEU A 123 -10.66 -9.03 -13.32
N ILE A 124 -10.85 -8.13 -12.35
CA ILE A 124 -11.87 -8.30 -11.32
C ILE A 124 -13.26 -8.41 -11.94
N SER A 125 -14.12 -9.23 -11.33
CA SER A 125 -15.55 -9.25 -11.69
C SER A 125 -16.24 -7.98 -11.22
N ASP A 126 -17.38 -7.64 -11.83
CA ASP A 126 -18.14 -6.44 -11.47
C ASP A 126 -18.63 -6.50 -10.02
N LYS A 127 -19.03 -7.68 -9.55
CA LYS A 127 -19.35 -7.92 -8.14
C LYS A 127 -18.18 -7.63 -7.21
N GLN A 128 -16.96 -8.03 -7.59
CA GLN A 128 -15.76 -7.72 -6.83
C GLN A 128 -15.45 -6.23 -6.85
N LEU A 129 -15.57 -5.56 -7.99
CA LEU A 129 -15.38 -4.11 -8.10
C LEU A 129 -16.37 -3.34 -7.22
N ALA A 130 -17.66 -3.68 -7.31
CA ALA A 130 -18.71 -3.10 -6.47
C ALA A 130 -18.40 -3.31 -4.97
N TYR A 131 -18.01 -4.52 -4.57
CA TYR A 131 -17.59 -4.79 -3.19
C TYR A 131 -16.37 -3.97 -2.77
N VAL A 132 -15.34 -3.87 -3.61
CA VAL A 132 -14.15 -3.07 -3.33
C VAL A 132 -14.53 -1.62 -3.07
N ILE A 133 -15.37 -1.03 -3.93
CA ILE A 133 -15.79 0.37 -3.81
C ILE A 133 -16.65 0.58 -2.55
N MET A 134 -17.64 -0.29 -2.32
CA MET A 134 -18.68 -0.08 -1.32
C MET A 134 -18.33 -0.59 0.08
N SER A 135 -17.40 -1.53 0.21
CA SER A 135 -17.18 -2.30 1.44
C SER A 135 -15.74 -2.31 1.94
N THR A 136 -14.82 -1.58 1.29
CA THR A 136 -13.42 -1.49 1.74
C THR A 136 -13.04 -0.06 2.10
N VAL A 137 -11.74 0.24 2.16
CA VAL A 137 -11.24 1.59 2.43
C VAL A 137 -11.79 2.63 1.47
N PHE A 138 -12.29 2.28 0.27
CA PHE A 138 -12.86 3.29 -0.64
C PHE A 138 -14.24 3.80 -0.21
N ALA A 139 -14.98 3.03 0.60
CA ALA A 139 -16.35 3.35 1.00
C ALA A 139 -16.47 4.73 1.67
N HIS A 140 -15.45 5.17 2.42
CA HIS A 140 -15.45 6.49 3.07
C HIS A 140 -15.45 7.67 2.08
N SER A 141 -15.09 7.44 0.81
CA SER A 141 -15.05 8.44 -0.26
C SER A 141 -16.20 8.31 -1.25
N VAL A 142 -17.11 7.34 -1.05
CA VAL A 142 -18.28 7.15 -1.91
C VAL A 142 -19.36 8.17 -1.53
N ALA A 143 -19.93 8.82 -2.54
CA ALA A 143 -21.04 9.75 -2.40
C ALA A 143 -22.25 9.30 -3.22
N TRP A 144 -23.46 9.67 -2.80
CA TRP A 144 -24.65 9.43 -3.61
C TRP A 144 -24.77 10.48 -4.72
N ASP A 145 -24.84 10.02 -5.97
CA ASP A 145 -25.16 10.84 -7.13
C ASP A 145 -26.69 10.86 -7.31
N LYS A 146 -27.31 12.00 -7.01
CA LYS A 146 -28.77 12.15 -7.05
C LYS A 146 -29.34 12.08 -8.46
N GLU A 147 -28.61 12.61 -9.44
CA GLU A 147 -29.09 12.68 -10.83
C GLU A 147 -29.11 11.30 -11.46
N ARG A 148 -28.09 10.50 -11.17
CA ARG A 148 -27.96 9.14 -11.72
C ARG A 148 -28.55 8.05 -10.82
N ALA A 149 -28.92 8.39 -9.60
CA ALA A 149 -29.35 7.45 -8.57
C ALA A 149 -28.34 6.30 -8.35
N MET A 150 -27.06 6.64 -8.23
CA MET A 150 -25.96 5.68 -8.07
C MET A 150 -24.94 6.14 -7.02
N PHE A 151 -24.19 5.18 -6.47
CA PHE A 151 -23.06 5.45 -5.60
C PHE A 151 -21.82 5.78 -6.44
N ARG A 152 -21.28 6.99 -6.27
CA ARG A 152 -20.14 7.51 -7.03
C ARG A 152 -18.88 7.53 -6.17
N LEU A 153 -17.85 6.84 -6.64
CA LEU A 153 -16.48 7.02 -6.18
C LEU A 153 -15.77 8.02 -7.09
N LEU A 154 -15.25 9.08 -6.48
CA LEU A 154 -14.36 10.03 -7.13
C LEU A 154 -12.93 9.51 -7.05
N LEU A 155 -12.35 9.18 -8.20
CA LEU A 155 -10.94 8.81 -8.35
C LEU A 155 -10.07 10.05 -8.66
N GLU A 156 -10.51 11.22 -8.20
CA GLU A 156 -9.82 12.50 -8.35
C GLU A 156 -8.76 12.70 -7.27
N GLY A 157 -7.73 13.49 -7.58
CA GLY A 157 -6.64 13.84 -6.65
C GLY A 157 -5.26 13.32 -7.03
N PHE A 158 -5.12 12.75 -8.22
CA PHE A 158 -3.84 12.43 -8.87
C PHE A 158 -3.37 13.46 -9.90
N GLU A 159 -4.20 14.46 -10.22
CA GLU A 159 -3.86 15.51 -11.20
C GLU A 159 -2.60 16.31 -10.80
N ASP A 160 -2.38 16.51 -9.50
CA ASP A 160 -1.21 17.21 -8.97
C ASP A 160 0.03 16.31 -8.85
N LEU A 161 -0.07 15.03 -9.25
CA LEU A 161 0.97 14.03 -9.03
C LEU A 161 1.83 13.83 -10.28
N PHE A 162 3.16 13.80 -10.08
CA PHE A 162 4.12 13.58 -11.15
C PHE A 162 4.28 12.07 -11.31
N LEU A 163 3.42 11.51 -12.17
CA LEU A 163 3.40 10.08 -12.48
C LEU A 163 4.71 9.66 -13.18
N PHE A 164 5.06 8.37 -13.08
CA PHE A 164 6.20 7.85 -13.83
C PHE A 164 5.90 7.79 -15.33
N GLN A 165 6.96 7.79 -16.15
CA GLN A 165 6.82 7.72 -17.60
C GLN A 165 6.09 6.43 -18.02
N GLY A 166 5.00 6.58 -18.78
CA GLY A 166 4.17 5.47 -19.25
C GLY A 166 2.95 5.16 -18.39
N PHE A 167 2.77 5.84 -17.24
CA PHE A 167 1.54 5.76 -16.47
C PHE A 167 0.66 6.99 -16.71
N TYR A 168 -0.61 6.76 -17.01
CA TYR A 168 -1.63 7.79 -17.21
C TYR A 168 -2.84 7.48 -16.33
N TRP A 169 -3.56 8.53 -15.93
CA TRP A 169 -4.71 8.42 -15.04
C TRP A 169 -5.99 8.82 -15.77
N ASP A 170 -6.61 7.85 -16.43
CA ASP A 170 -7.78 8.09 -17.27
C ASP A 170 -9.11 7.94 -16.50
N ALA A 171 -9.25 6.91 -15.66
CA ALA A 171 -10.50 6.69 -14.91
C ALA A 171 -10.73 7.78 -13.84
N ARG A 172 -11.82 8.53 -13.98
CA ARG A 172 -12.18 9.67 -13.11
C ARG A 172 -13.27 9.32 -12.11
N HIS A 173 -14.32 8.64 -12.57
CA HIS A 173 -15.47 8.29 -11.73
C HIS A 173 -15.83 6.83 -11.93
N VAL A 174 -16.26 6.20 -10.84
CA VAL A 174 -16.93 4.91 -10.91
C VAL A 174 -18.27 5.05 -10.21
N LEU A 175 -19.35 4.79 -10.94
CA LEU A 175 -20.71 4.75 -10.40
C LEU A 175 -21.15 3.31 -10.26
N VAL A 176 -21.74 2.97 -9.12
CA VAL A 176 -22.25 1.64 -8.78
C VAL A 176 -23.72 1.78 -8.43
N SER A 177 -24.58 0.98 -9.05
CA SER A 177 -26.02 0.98 -8.75
C SER A 177 -26.28 0.51 -7.31
N PRO A 178 -27.44 0.85 -6.72
CA PRO A 178 -27.78 0.42 -5.36
C PRO A 178 -27.74 -1.10 -5.15
N ASP A 179 -28.06 -1.88 -6.19
CA ASP A 179 -28.02 -3.33 -6.18
C ASP A 179 -26.64 -3.93 -6.54
N GLY A 180 -25.66 -3.08 -6.87
CA GLY A 180 -24.29 -3.47 -7.23
C GLY A 180 -24.15 -4.19 -8.56
N LYS A 181 -25.20 -4.23 -9.40
CA LYS A 181 -25.20 -4.97 -10.68
C LYS A 181 -24.77 -4.14 -11.88
N LYS A 182 -25.01 -2.83 -11.84
CA LYS A 182 -24.65 -1.89 -12.90
C LYS A 182 -23.49 -1.01 -12.45
N ILE A 183 -22.46 -0.95 -13.28
CA ILE A 183 -21.30 -0.10 -13.07
C ILE A 183 -21.12 0.79 -14.29
N ILE A 184 -20.86 2.07 -14.04
CA ILE A 184 -20.48 3.04 -15.07
C ILE A 184 -19.08 3.54 -14.71
N ILE A 185 -18.16 3.47 -15.65
CA ILE A 185 -16.80 4.00 -15.53
C ILE A 185 -16.70 5.20 -16.45
N GLN A 186 -16.44 6.37 -15.86
CA GLN A 186 -16.18 7.59 -16.60
C GLN A 186 -14.68 7.85 -16.67
N VAL A 187 -14.18 8.08 -17.89
CA VAL A 187 -12.77 8.34 -18.16
C VAL A 187 -12.53 9.81 -18.52
N ASP A 188 -11.27 10.20 -18.74
CA ASP A 188 -10.89 11.55 -19.11
C ASP A 188 -11.52 11.91 -20.47
N GLY A 189 -11.92 13.18 -20.63
CA GLY A 189 -12.67 13.62 -21.82
C GLY A 189 -14.16 13.25 -21.81
N GLY A 190 -14.67 12.64 -20.73
CA GLY A 190 -16.10 12.49 -20.47
C GLY A 190 -16.76 11.25 -21.08
N ASN A 191 -15.99 10.35 -21.70
CA ASN A 191 -16.51 9.08 -22.19
C ASN A 191 -16.93 8.17 -21.02
N GLU A 192 -17.97 7.39 -21.25
CA GLU A 192 -18.55 6.48 -20.26
C GLU A 192 -18.64 5.06 -20.80
N PHE A 193 -18.25 4.11 -19.96
CA PHE A 193 -18.33 2.69 -20.27
C PHE A 193 -19.21 1.99 -19.25
N HIS A 194 -20.12 1.16 -19.76
CA HIS A 194 -21.23 0.61 -19.02
C HIS A 194 -21.09 -0.90 -18.90
N SER A 195 -21.29 -1.45 -17.71
CA SER A 195 -21.26 -2.90 -17.50
C SER A 195 -22.42 -3.63 -18.19
N ASP A 196 -23.49 -2.90 -18.53
CA ASP A 196 -24.70 -3.40 -19.18
C ASP A 196 -24.75 -3.15 -20.71
N ASP A 197 -23.70 -2.59 -21.33
CA ASP A 197 -23.61 -2.48 -22.80
C ASP A 197 -22.63 -3.51 -23.38
N GLU A 198 -23.18 -4.64 -23.82
CA GLU A 198 -22.41 -5.72 -24.44
C GLU A 198 -21.69 -5.32 -25.74
N ARG A 199 -22.16 -4.28 -26.45
CA ARG A 199 -21.53 -3.84 -27.71
C ARG A 199 -20.15 -3.24 -27.50
N HIS A 200 -19.90 -2.69 -26.31
CA HIS A 200 -18.65 -2.05 -25.91
C HIS A 200 -17.95 -2.80 -24.77
N LYS A 201 -18.19 -4.12 -24.67
CA LYS A 201 -17.68 -4.94 -23.57
C LYS A 201 -16.15 -4.90 -23.44
N ALA A 202 -15.44 -4.90 -24.56
CA ALA A 202 -13.98 -4.81 -24.57
C ALA A 202 -13.48 -3.47 -24.01
N ASP A 203 -14.13 -2.36 -24.38
CA ASP A 203 -13.79 -1.02 -23.90
C ASP A 203 -14.11 -0.89 -22.40
N TYR A 204 -15.25 -1.43 -21.96
CA TYR A 204 -15.58 -1.52 -20.53
C TYR A 204 -14.58 -2.35 -19.75
N ASP A 205 -14.17 -3.52 -20.25
CA ASP A 205 -13.20 -4.37 -19.56
C ASP A 205 -11.80 -3.71 -19.50
N LEU A 206 -11.42 -2.94 -20.52
CA LEU A 206 -10.21 -2.11 -20.50
C LEU A 206 -10.32 -0.98 -19.47
N ALA A 207 -11.43 -0.25 -19.44
CA ALA A 207 -11.68 0.79 -18.45
C ALA A 207 -11.69 0.22 -17.02
N LYS A 208 -12.27 -0.97 -16.83
CA LYS A 208 -12.27 -1.68 -15.55
C LYS A 208 -10.88 -2.14 -15.13
N LEU A 209 -10.06 -2.60 -16.07
CA LEU A 209 -8.66 -2.92 -15.79
C LEU A 209 -7.91 -1.67 -15.31
N HIS A 210 -8.16 -0.54 -15.98
CA HIS A 210 -7.58 0.73 -15.58
C HIS A 210 -8.01 1.15 -14.17
N VAL A 211 -9.31 1.04 -13.85
CA VAL A 211 -9.84 1.25 -12.49
C VAL A 211 -9.17 0.33 -11.47
N GLN A 212 -9.02 -0.95 -11.78
CA GLN A 212 -8.37 -1.93 -10.90
C GLN A 212 -6.93 -1.52 -10.56
N VAL A 213 -6.15 -1.11 -11.57
CA VAL A 213 -4.79 -0.58 -11.38
C VAL A 213 -4.82 0.72 -10.58
N CYS A 214 -5.72 1.65 -10.93
CA CYS A 214 -5.89 2.93 -10.25
C CYS A 214 -6.19 2.76 -8.74
N LEU A 215 -7.15 1.91 -8.39
CA LEU A 215 -7.51 1.59 -7.01
C LEU A 215 -6.32 1.01 -6.23
N SER A 216 -5.51 0.15 -6.86
CA SER A 216 -4.33 -0.46 -6.21
C SER A 216 -3.31 0.59 -5.74
N TYR A 217 -3.23 1.75 -6.40
CA TYR A 217 -2.40 2.89 -5.99
C TYR A 217 -3.15 3.90 -5.11
N PHE A 218 -4.42 4.17 -5.42
CA PHE A 218 -5.26 5.13 -4.69
C PHE A 218 -5.42 4.72 -3.22
N ALA A 219 -5.67 3.43 -2.94
CA ALA A 219 -5.87 2.98 -1.58
C ALA A 219 -4.68 3.33 -0.67
N PRO A 220 -3.47 2.80 -0.93
CA PRO A 220 -2.40 2.97 0.04
C PRO A 220 -1.66 4.31 -0.11
N GLY A 221 -1.85 5.04 -1.22
CA GLY A 221 -1.21 6.34 -1.43
C GLY A 221 -2.05 7.54 -0.99
N LEU A 222 -3.39 7.41 -1.00
CA LEU A 222 -4.28 8.57 -0.92
C LEU A 222 -5.53 8.35 -0.06
N SER A 223 -6.05 7.14 0.09
CA SER A 223 -7.30 6.87 0.81
C SER A 223 -7.07 6.34 2.23
N HIS A 224 -5.91 5.73 2.49
CA HIS A 224 -5.53 5.14 3.77
C HIS A 224 -4.86 6.14 4.74
N ASN A 225 -4.84 7.44 4.41
CA ASN A 225 -4.08 8.43 5.18
C ASN A 225 -4.64 8.66 6.59
N HIS A 226 -5.96 8.77 6.75
CA HIS A 226 -6.58 9.13 8.04
C HIS A 226 -6.50 7.99 9.09
N VAL A 227 -6.43 6.72 8.68
CA VAL A 227 -6.27 5.61 9.64
C VAL A 227 -4.83 5.44 10.13
N HIS A 228 -3.87 6.08 9.47
CA HIS A 228 -2.47 6.11 9.90
C HIS A 228 -2.12 7.42 10.59
N PHE A 229 -2.42 8.55 9.94
CA PHE A 229 -1.80 9.85 10.20
C PHE A 229 -2.68 10.78 11.04
N VAL A 230 -2.03 11.72 11.72
CA VAL A 230 -2.60 12.76 12.58
C VAL A 230 -3.27 12.20 13.82
N PHE A 231 -4.52 11.72 13.72
CA PHE A 231 -5.28 11.32 14.90
C PHE A 231 -4.69 10.04 15.55
N PRO A 232 -4.46 8.92 14.84
CA PRO A 232 -3.86 7.73 15.44
C PRO A 232 -2.45 8.00 15.98
N SER A 233 -1.66 8.80 15.26
CA SER A 233 -0.35 9.27 15.72
C SER A 233 -0.44 10.11 16.98
N ALA A 234 -1.38 11.05 17.07
CA ALA A 234 -1.57 11.91 18.24
C ALA A 234 -2.01 11.08 19.44
N VAL A 235 -2.96 10.16 19.27
CA VAL A 235 -3.40 9.23 20.32
C VAL A 235 -2.22 8.38 20.80
N CYS A 236 -1.41 7.83 19.88
CA CYS A 236 -0.23 7.06 20.22
C CYS A 236 0.79 7.88 21.04
N VAL A 237 1.17 9.06 20.55
CA VAL A 237 2.21 9.89 21.16
C VAL A 237 1.75 10.51 22.49
N LEU A 238 0.53 11.07 22.52
CA LEU A 238 -0.03 11.71 23.70
C LEU A 238 -0.50 10.68 24.72
N GLY A 239 -1.11 9.58 24.29
CA GLY A 239 -1.53 8.49 25.17
C GLY A 239 -0.37 7.89 25.95
N LYS A 240 0.78 7.67 25.30
CA LYS A 240 2.00 7.20 25.97
C LYS A 240 2.59 8.20 26.97
N LYS A 241 2.34 9.49 26.80
CA LYS A 241 2.87 10.57 27.65
C LYS A 241 1.97 10.93 28.82
N LEU A 242 0.66 10.98 28.58
CA LEU A 242 -0.32 11.54 29.51
C LEU A 242 -1.00 10.48 30.36
N LEU A 243 -1.16 9.26 29.86
CA LEU A 243 -1.87 8.20 30.59
C LEU A 243 -0.96 7.52 31.61
N ASN A 244 -1.54 7.21 32.78
CA ASN A 244 -0.88 6.38 33.78
C ASN A 244 -0.66 4.97 33.21
N ARG A 245 0.60 4.56 33.01
CA ARG A 245 0.99 3.25 32.46
C ARG A 245 0.41 2.06 33.24
N LYS A 246 0.09 2.21 34.52
CA LYS A 246 -0.51 1.15 35.34
C LYS A 246 -2.05 1.16 35.33
N GLY A 247 -2.67 2.24 34.86
CA GLY A 247 -4.12 2.43 34.84
C GLY A 247 -4.84 1.58 33.79
N ALA A 248 -6.13 1.34 34.00
CA ALA A 248 -6.96 0.53 33.12
C ALA A 248 -7.01 1.10 31.69
N LEU A 249 -7.16 2.42 31.53
CA LEU A 249 -7.23 3.06 30.22
C LEU A 249 -5.97 2.88 29.37
N TYR A 250 -4.77 2.98 29.97
CA TYR A 250 -3.53 2.72 29.24
C TYR A 250 -3.41 1.26 28.83
N LYS A 251 -3.73 0.33 29.74
CA LYS A 251 -3.69 -1.11 29.44
C LYS A 251 -4.66 -1.48 28.31
N LEU A 252 -5.84 -0.85 28.28
CA LEU A 252 -6.83 -1.03 27.21
C LEU A 252 -6.33 -0.47 25.87
N LEU A 253 -5.78 0.76 25.85
CA LEU A 253 -5.41 1.43 24.60
C LEU A 253 -4.03 1.02 24.05
N SER A 254 -3.09 0.61 24.91
CA SER A 254 -1.70 0.36 24.50
C SER A 254 -1.49 -0.71 23.42
N PRO A 255 -2.28 -1.79 23.33
CA PRO A 255 -2.19 -2.70 22.21
C PRO A 255 -2.57 -2.04 20.87
N HIS A 256 -3.49 -1.07 20.89
CA HIS A 256 -4.05 -0.45 19.68
C HIS A 256 -3.16 0.61 19.05
N PHE A 257 -2.22 1.19 19.81
CA PHE A 257 -1.26 2.16 19.29
C PHE A 257 0.19 1.63 19.20
N ARG A 258 0.40 0.34 19.48
CA ARG A 258 1.72 -0.29 19.37
C ARG A 258 2.19 -0.29 17.91
N PHE A 259 3.43 0.09 17.68
CA PHE A 259 4.09 0.26 16.37
C PHE A 259 3.62 1.44 15.52
N THR A 260 2.50 2.10 15.86
CA THR A 260 1.94 3.22 15.10
C THR A 260 2.94 4.36 14.93
N GLU A 261 3.62 4.72 16.02
CA GLU A 261 4.63 5.77 16.02
C GLU A 261 5.79 5.44 15.07
N ARG A 262 6.32 4.22 15.15
CA ARG A 262 7.48 3.80 14.36
C ARG A 262 7.17 3.67 12.87
N ILE A 263 6.01 3.10 12.53
CA ILE A 263 5.61 2.89 11.13
C ILE A 263 5.29 4.22 10.45
N ASN A 264 4.63 5.14 11.14
CA ASN A 264 4.31 6.46 10.61
C ASN A 264 5.56 7.33 10.49
N TYR A 265 6.49 7.25 11.46
CA TYR A 265 7.81 7.89 11.32
C TYR A 265 8.56 7.37 10.09
N GLN A 266 8.53 6.05 9.83
CA GLN A 266 9.16 5.48 8.63
C GLN A 266 8.54 6.05 7.36
N ALA A 267 7.21 6.12 7.28
CA ALA A 267 6.50 6.63 6.11
C ALA A 267 6.78 8.11 5.87
N LEU A 268 6.67 8.95 6.91
CA LEU A 268 6.76 10.41 6.76
C LEU A 268 8.21 10.93 6.72
N ARG A 269 9.11 10.38 7.55
CA ARG A 269 10.45 10.95 7.74
C ARG A 269 11.52 10.21 6.96
N VAL A 270 11.43 8.89 6.87
CA VAL A 270 12.36 8.11 6.04
C VAL A 270 11.90 8.13 4.58
N GLY A 271 10.65 7.72 4.31
CA GLY A 271 9.97 7.93 3.03
C GLY A 271 10.61 7.22 1.83
N LYS A 272 11.33 6.12 2.05
CA LYS A 272 12.02 5.37 0.97
C LYS A 272 11.06 4.63 0.02
N ALA A 273 9.90 4.20 0.52
CA ALA A 273 8.92 3.43 -0.27
C ALA A 273 8.07 4.31 -1.21
N THR A 274 8.05 5.62 -0.99
CA THR A 274 7.21 6.59 -1.70
C THR A 274 8.04 7.62 -2.47
N ASN A 275 9.36 7.44 -2.59
CA ASN A 275 10.22 8.40 -3.26
C ASN A 275 10.56 7.97 -4.69
N ASN A 276 9.61 8.18 -5.59
CA ASN A 276 9.80 7.93 -7.01
C ASN A 276 10.52 9.13 -7.68
N LYS A 277 11.66 9.59 -7.18
CA LYS A 277 12.50 10.54 -7.94
C LYS A 277 13.18 9.79 -9.10
N ARG A 278 13.39 10.46 -10.24
CA ARG A 278 14.12 9.90 -11.38
C ARG A 278 15.61 9.80 -11.04
N SER A 279 16.02 8.78 -10.27
CA SER A 279 17.42 8.45 -10.01
C SER A 279 17.76 7.06 -10.56
N LEU A 280 19.05 6.83 -10.83
CA LEU A 280 19.58 5.53 -11.27
C LEU A 280 19.26 4.42 -10.27
N ASP A 281 19.02 4.77 -9.00
CA ASP A 281 18.63 3.85 -7.93
C ASP A 281 17.38 3.03 -8.29
N ARG A 282 16.48 3.55 -9.14
CA ARG A 282 15.28 2.82 -9.58
C ARG A 282 15.58 1.52 -10.32
N LEU A 283 16.75 1.40 -10.94
CA LEU A 283 17.20 0.15 -11.58
C LEU A 283 17.44 -0.96 -10.55
N PHE A 284 17.63 -0.60 -9.27
CA PHE A 284 17.92 -1.51 -8.16
C PHE A 284 16.78 -1.57 -7.13
N PHE A 285 15.80 -0.65 -7.20
CA PHE A 285 14.63 -0.58 -6.30
C PHE A 285 13.31 -0.79 -7.08
N LEU A 286 13.12 -2.02 -7.60
CA LEU A 286 11.95 -2.41 -8.40
C LEU A 286 10.61 -2.39 -7.63
N TRP A 287 10.65 -2.16 -6.32
CA TRP A 287 9.49 -2.22 -5.42
C TRP A 287 9.00 -0.83 -4.96
N GLN A 288 9.42 0.26 -5.61
CA GLN A 288 8.81 1.57 -5.35
C GLN A 288 7.37 1.56 -5.87
N SER A 289 6.45 1.23 -4.97
CA SER A 289 5.07 0.88 -5.30
C SER A 289 4.17 2.09 -5.56
N PHE A 290 4.68 3.32 -5.44
CA PHE A 290 3.87 4.53 -5.60
C PHE A 290 4.40 5.44 -6.70
N PRO A 291 3.52 5.92 -7.61
CA PRO A 291 3.91 6.78 -8.72
C PRO A 291 4.07 8.25 -8.29
N VAL A 292 4.63 8.53 -7.10
CA VAL A 292 4.75 9.89 -6.55
C VAL A 292 6.13 10.11 -5.92
N THR A 293 6.52 11.38 -5.74
CA THR A 293 7.69 11.71 -4.93
C THR A 293 7.35 11.72 -3.43
N LYS A 294 8.38 11.67 -2.58
CA LYS A 294 8.20 11.79 -1.13
C LYS A 294 7.52 13.10 -0.75
N GLU A 295 7.89 14.20 -1.41
CA GLU A 295 7.32 15.52 -1.15
C GLU A 295 5.83 15.56 -1.49
N GLN A 296 5.44 14.96 -2.61
CA GLN A 296 4.05 14.84 -3.02
C GLN A 296 3.23 13.98 -2.06
N PHE A 297 3.79 12.85 -1.61
CA PHE A 297 3.16 12.03 -0.59
C PHE A 297 2.91 12.81 0.70
N LEU A 298 3.91 13.56 1.19
CA LEU A 298 3.80 14.35 2.42
C LEU A 298 2.75 15.47 2.32
N GLU A 299 2.74 16.22 1.21
CA GLU A 299 1.72 17.25 1.00
C GLU A 299 0.33 16.63 0.84
N GLY A 300 0.21 15.50 0.15
CA GLY A 300 -1.03 14.76 0.00
C GLY A 300 -1.61 14.31 1.34
N VAL A 301 -0.77 13.72 2.21
CA VAL A 301 -1.14 13.36 3.59
C VAL A 301 -1.60 14.60 4.36
N ALA A 302 -0.79 15.67 4.38
CA ALA A 302 -1.09 16.86 5.15
C ALA A 302 -2.39 17.55 4.71
N ARG A 303 -2.58 17.76 3.40
CA ARG A 303 -3.78 18.36 2.82
C ARG A 303 -5.04 17.54 3.14
N LYS A 304 -4.98 16.22 2.96
CA LYS A 304 -6.15 15.35 3.19
C LYS A 304 -6.50 15.24 4.66
N CYS A 305 -5.51 15.09 5.53
CA CYS A 305 -5.77 15.03 6.97
C CYS A 305 -6.27 16.38 7.51
N LYS A 306 -5.78 17.52 6.98
CA LYS A 306 -6.36 18.84 7.28
C LYS A 306 -7.84 18.88 6.88
N LYS A 307 -8.15 18.52 5.63
CA LYS A 307 -9.52 18.50 5.12
C LYS A 307 -10.43 17.59 5.96
N HIS A 308 -9.93 16.44 6.39
CA HIS A 308 -10.73 15.46 7.14
C HIS A 308 -10.93 15.85 8.62
N TYR A 309 -9.88 16.28 9.32
CA TYR A 309 -9.93 16.52 10.77
C TYR A 309 -10.17 17.98 11.18
N MET A 310 -9.84 18.95 10.32
CA MET A 310 -9.91 20.38 10.66
C MET A 310 -10.98 21.11 9.89
N ASP A 311 -11.12 20.85 8.58
CA ASP A 311 -12.00 21.65 7.72
C ASP A 311 -13.43 21.06 7.61
N LYS A 312 -13.60 19.76 7.88
CA LYS A 312 -14.89 19.05 7.88
C LYS A 312 -15.47 18.81 9.27
N GLY A 313 -14.73 19.16 10.33
CA GLY A 313 -15.21 19.17 11.71
C GLY A 313 -15.86 20.50 12.04
#